data_AF-A0A0M0BVS0-F1
#
_entry.id   AF-A0A0M0BVS0-F1
#
_cell.length_a   1.000
_cell.length_b   1.000
_cell.length_c   1.000
_cell.angle_alpha   90.00
_cell.angle_beta   90.00
_cell.angle_gamma   90.00
#
_symmetry.space_group_name_H-M   'P 1'
#
loop_
_entity.id
_entity.type
_entity.pdbx_description
1 polymer ?
#
loop_
_entity_poly.entity_id
_entity_poly.type
_entity_poly.pdbx_seq_one_letter_code
_entity_poly.pdbx_strand_id
1 'polypeptide(L)'
;MPSKGKATKRTKTYESWSWNDKLLWSKVGPEDDRGCKKWLGSTGPHTGLFGAARNGKPQMTQARRALMMSMGVKGMEELSVRMRCNNDYCVNTDHMYTEPNRRLGLQADNRVDRGYTETRISIERWNDLTELQQTELKNLATSLQARVHFDHEFMYYSITWTTYAWFLARTKEPRLTDLLTVVYRKAE
;
A
#
# COMPACT_ATOMS: atom_id res chain seq x y z
N MET A 1 31.60 11.15 -23.07
CA MET A 1 30.40 11.11 -23.94
C MET A 1 29.50 9.98 -23.47
N PRO A 2 28.24 10.22 -23.10
CA PRO A 2 27.33 9.13 -22.76
C PRO A 2 27.14 8.25 -24.00
N SER A 3 27.44 6.96 -23.88
CA SER A 3 27.19 6.01 -24.96
C SER A 3 25.69 5.95 -25.22
N LYS A 4 25.27 6.14 -26.47
CA LYS A 4 23.87 5.95 -26.89
C LYS A 4 23.56 4.45 -26.77
N GLY A 5 23.12 4.02 -25.59
CA GLY A 5 22.68 2.65 -25.35
C GLY A 5 21.57 2.30 -26.34
N LYS A 6 21.72 1.16 -27.04
CA LYS A 6 20.66 0.64 -27.92
C LYS A 6 19.38 0.49 -27.10
N ALA A 7 18.30 1.12 -27.53
CA ALA A 7 17.00 0.98 -26.89
C ALA A 7 16.58 -0.50 -26.92
N THR A 8 16.42 -1.11 -25.76
CA THR A 8 15.96 -2.49 -25.64
C THR A 8 14.53 -2.59 -26.19
N LYS A 9 14.31 -3.43 -27.20
CA LYS A 9 12.97 -3.67 -27.77
C LYS A 9 12.02 -4.15 -26.68
N ARG A 10 10.89 -3.46 -26.51
CA ARG A 10 9.79 -3.90 -25.63
C ARG A 10 8.93 -4.90 -26.40
N THR A 11 8.59 -6.03 -25.79
CA THR A 11 7.87 -7.12 -26.45
C THR A 11 6.54 -7.45 -25.80
N LYS A 12 6.26 -6.89 -24.60
CA LYS A 12 5.03 -7.11 -23.87
C LYS A 12 4.54 -5.81 -23.23
N THR A 13 3.23 -5.66 -23.20
CA THR A 13 2.51 -4.53 -22.60
C THR A 13 1.39 -5.08 -21.73
N TYR A 14 1.20 -4.46 -20.57
CA TYR A 14 0.14 -4.80 -19.63
C TYR A 14 -0.28 -3.52 -18.91
N GLU A 15 -1.51 -3.06 -19.15
CA GLU A 15 -1.99 -1.75 -18.65
C GLU A 15 -0.98 -0.62 -18.95
N SER A 16 -0.52 0.09 -17.93
CA SER A 16 0.48 1.15 -18.02
C SER A 16 1.92 0.64 -18.19
N TRP A 17 2.17 -0.67 -18.09
CA TRP A 17 3.50 -1.27 -18.07
C TRP A 17 3.90 -1.86 -19.42
N SER A 18 5.20 -1.81 -19.71
CA SER A 18 5.81 -2.42 -20.89
C SER A 18 7.23 -2.89 -20.60
N TRP A 19 7.63 -4.04 -21.15
CA TRP A 19 8.96 -4.63 -20.92
C TRP A 19 9.40 -5.58 -22.04
N ASN A 20 10.66 -6.05 -21.97
CA ASN A 20 11.17 -7.12 -22.82
C ASN A 20 10.99 -8.47 -22.11
N ASP A 21 10.05 -9.26 -22.59
CA ASP A 21 9.62 -10.51 -21.95
C ASP A 21 10.69 -11.61 -22.06
N LYS A 22 11.36 -11.71 -23.22
CA LYS A 22 12.46 -12.65 -23.41
C LYS A 22 13.59 -12.37 -22.42
N LEU A 23 13.92 -11.08 -22.21
CA LEU A 23 14.92 -10.67 -21.24
C LEU A 23 14.47 -10.97 -19.81
N LEU A 24 13.21 -10.73 -19.46
CA LEU A 24 12.65 -11.07 -18.15
C LEU A 24 12.85 -12.55 -17.83
N TRP A 25 12.40 -13.44 -18.71
CA TRP A 25 12.50 -14.89 -18.50
C TRP A 25 13.95 -15.40 -18.56
N SER A 26 14.82 -14.77 -19.34
CA SER A 26 16.26 -15.12 -19.34
C SER A 26 16.99 -14.84 -18.01
N LYS A 27 16.37 -14.08 -17.10
CA LYS A 27 16.90 -13.78 -15.77
C LYS A 27 16.38 -14.74 -14.69
N VAL A 28 15.50 -15.67 -15.04
CA VAL A 28 15.08 -16.76 -14.16
C VAL A 28 16.13 -17.86 -14.26
N GLY A 29 16.83 -18.12 -13.15
CA GLY A 29 17.85 -19.15 -13.06
C GLY A 29 17.28 -20.56 -12.95
N PRO A 30 18.16 -21.57 -12.85
CA PRO A 30 17.75 -22.95 -12.64
C PRO A 30 17.03 -23.11 -11.30
N GLU A 31 16.28 -24.20 -11.20
CA GLU A 31 15.62 -24.64 -9.97
C GLU A 31 16.63 -25.28 -9.01
N ASP A 32 16.52 -24.96 -7.72
CA ASP A 32 17.30 -25.58 -6.64
C ASP A 32 16.60 -26.82 -6.06
N ASP A 33 17.25 -27.50 -5.11
CA ASP A 33 16.71 -28.71 -4.45
C ASP A 33 15.38 -28.49 -3.70
N ARG A 34 14.98 -27.23 -3.47
CA ARG A 34 13.72 -26.84 -2.83
C ARG A 34 12.67 -26.37 -3.83
N GLY A 35 12.89 -26.58 -5.14
CA GLY A 35 11.99 -26.09 -6.18
C GLY A 35 12.04 -24.58 -6.39
N CYS A 36 12.99 -23.85 -5.78
CA CYS A 36 13.09 -22.40 -5.92
C CYS A 36 13.95 -22.03 -7.13
N LYS A 37 13.49 -21.05 -7.92
CA LYS A 37 14.28 -20.48 -9.01
C LYS A 37 14.93 -19.18 -8.56
N LYS A 38 16.24 -19.03 -8.79
CA LYS A 38 17.02 -17.85 -8.39
C LYS A 38 16.87 -16.72 -9.41
N TRP A 39 16.72 -15.48 -8.95
CA TRP A 39 16.82 -14.30 -9.82
C TRP A 39 18.28 -14.01 -10.17
N LEU A 40 18.60 -13.95 -11.47
CA LEU A 40 19.94 -13.66 -12.01
C LEU A 40 20.13 -12.19 -12.41
N GLY A 41 19.12 -11.35 -12.17
CA GLY A 41 19.18 -9.91 -12.42
C GLY A 41 19.64 -9.11 -11.21
N SER A 42 19.43 -7.79 -11.26
CA SER A 42 19.69 -6.90 -10.14
C SER A 42 18.81 -7.25 -8.94
N THR A 43 19.33 -7.08 -7.73
CA THR A 43 18.62 -7.33 -6.47
C THR A 43 18.56 -6.07 -5.63
N GLY A 44 17.46 -5.86 -4.93
CA GLY A 44 17.35 -4.90 -3.83
C GLY A 44 17.49 -5.59 -2.47
N PRO A 45 17.26 -4.85 -1.36
CA PRO A 45 17.39 -5.38 0.00
C PRO A 45 16.46 -6.56 0.31
N HIS A 46 15.33 -6.69 -0.41
CA HIS A 46 14.30 -7.68 -0.09
C HIS A 46 13.70 -8.40 -1.31
N THR A 47 14.19 -8.19 -2.53
CA THR A 47 13.65 -8.88 -3.73
C THR A 47 14.51 -8.66 -4.97
N GLY A 48 14.27 -9.44 -6.03
CA GLY A 48 14.80 -9.19 -7.37
C GLY A 48 14.14 -7.97 -8.03
N LEU A 49 14.92 -7.19 -8.77
CA LEU A 49 14.49 -6.01 -9.50
C LEU A 49 14.64 -6.22 -11.01
N PHE A 50 13.71 -5.68 -11.77
CA PHE A 50 13.71 -5.74 -13.23
C PHE A 50 13.38 -4.37 -13.84
N GLY A 51 14.10 -4.01 -14.89
CA GLY A 51 13.86 -2.79 -15.65
C GLY A 51 12.65 -2.95 -16.58
N ALA A 52 11.62 -2.14 -16.35
CA ALA A 52 10.44 -2.04 -17.20
C ALA A 52 10.20 -0.57 -17.56
N ALA A 53 9.05 -0.26 -18.15
CA ALA A 53 8.61 1.11 -18.34
C ALA A 53 7.13 1.26 -18.02
N ARG A 54 6.79 2.31 -17.29
CA ARG A 54 5.42 2.69 -16.95
C ARG A 54 5.06 3.99 -17.68
N ASN A 55 3.95 4.00 -18.42
CA ASN A 55 3.52 5.14 -19.23
C ASN A 55 4.65 5.68 -20.13
N GLY A 56 5.37 4.78 -20.80
CA GLY A 56 6.51 5.12 -21.66
C GLY A 56 7.83 5.37 -20.91
N LYS A 57 7.81 5.73 -19.63
CA LYS A 57 8.99 6.10 -18.84
C LYS A 57 9.70 4.89 -18.23
N PRO A 58 11.02 4.73 -18.39
CA PRO A 58 11.77 3.66 -17.74
C PRO A 58 11.62 3.68 -16.21
N GLN A 59 11.34 2.52 -15.60
CA GLN A 59 11.14 2.38 -14.17
C GLN A 59 11.56 0.97 -13.71
N MET A 60 12.18 0.89 -12.52
CA MET A 60 12.46 -0.39 -11.88
C MET A 60 11.19 -0.94 -11.21
N THR A 61 10.95 -2.23 -11.35
CA THR A 61 9.85 -2.95 -10.68
C THR A 61 10.36 -4.23 -10.03
N GLN A 62 9.56 -4.85 -9.18
CA GLN A 62 9.91 -6.15 -8.61
C GLN A 62 9.85 -7.23 -9.70
N ALA A 63 10.87 -8.08 -9.79
CA ALA A 63 10.96 -9.14 -10.79
C ALA A 63 9.75 -10.08 -10.76
N ARG A 64 9.35 -10.52 -9.55
CA ARG A 64 8.14 -11.34 -9.33
C ARG A 64 6.86 -10.70 -9.86
N ARG A 65 6.74 -9.37 -9.77
CA ARG A 65 5.59 -8.64 -10.28
C ARG A 65 5.56 -8.64 -11.81
N ALA A 66 6.71 -8.44 -12.44
CA ALA A 66 6.85 -8.54 -13.89
C ALA A 66 6.55 -9.97 -14.39
N LEU A 67 6.97 -11.00 -13.66
CA LEU A 67 6.66 -12.40 -13.96
C LEU A 67 5.16 -12.68 -13.91
N MET A 68 4.46 -12.27 -12.85
CA MET A 68 2.99 -12.44 -12.75
C MET A 68 2.25 -11.69 -13.86
N MET A 69 2.65 -10.45 -14.19
CA MET A 69 2.08 -9.73 -15.33
C MET A 69 2.38 -10.44 -16.66
N SER A 70 3.54 -11.08 -16.79
CA SER A 70 3.87 -11.90 -17.95
C SER A 70 2.99 -13.16 -18.06
N MET A 71 2.60 -13.75 -16.94
CA MET A 71 1.64 -14.86 -16.92
C MET A 71 0.19 -14.42 -17.19
N GLY A 72 -0.07 -13.12 -17.35
CA GLY A 72 -1.41 -12.59 -17.62
C GLY A 72 -2.25 -12.34 -16.37
N VAL A 73 -1.65 -12.34 -15.18
CA VAL A 73 -2.35 -11.98 -13.95
C VAL A 73 -2.75 -10.51 -14.01
N LYS A 74 -4.06 -10.25 -13.85
CA LYS A 74 -4.64 -8.92 -14.00
C LYS A 74 -4.70 -8.14 -12.69
N GLY A 75 -4.89 -6.82 -12.77
CA GLY A 75 -5.11 -5.95 -11.61
C GLY A 75 -3.89 -5.85 -10.70
N MET A 76 -2.69 -6.06 -11.25
CA MET A 76 -1.48 -6.13 -10.44
C MET A 76 -1.28 -4.86 -9.62
N GLU A 77 -1.71 -3.67 -10.08
CA GLU A 77 -1.62 -2.41 -9.30
C GLU A 77 -2.17 -2.57 -7.88
N GLU A 78 -3.26 -3.31 -7.71
CA GLU A 78 -3.95 -3.54 -6.44
C GLU A 78 -3.46 -4.77 -5.67
N LEU A 79 -2.52 -5.54 -6.24
CA LEU A 79 -2.05 -6.81 -5.69
C LEU A 79 -0.58 -6.75 -5.26
N SER A 80 -0.29 -7.45 -4.17
CA SER A 80 1.06 -7.81 -3.73
C SER A 80 1.36 -9.26 -4.09
N VAL A 81 2.57 -9.51 -4.59
CA VAL A 81 3.06 -10.87 -4.85
C VAL A 81 3.79 -11.38 -3.61
N ARG A 82 3.39 -12.55 -3.13
CA ARG A 82 3.96 -13.26 -1.97
C ARG A 82 4.51 -14.61 -2.37
N MET A 83 5.36 -15.16 -1.51
CA MET A 83 6.03 -16.43 -1.74
C MET A 83 5.53 -17.48 -0.75
N ARG A 84 5.10 -18.64 -1.25
CA ARG A 84 4.72 -19.82 -0.45
C ARG A 84 5.93 -20.45 0.22
N CYS A 85 7.09 -20.37 -0.42
CA CYS A 85 8.34 -21.00 0.04
C CYS A 85 9.12 -20.17 1.07
N ASN A 86 8.58 -19.03 1.54
CA ASN A 86 9.23 -18.10 2.47
C ASN A 86 10.67 -17.68 2.07
N ASN A 87 10.94 -17.63 0.76
CA ASN A 87 12.21 -17.17 0.19
C ASN A 87 11.94 -15.93 -0.66
N ASP A 88 12.34 -14.77 -0.17
CA ASP A 88 12.08 -13.47 -0.80
C ASP A 88 12.76 -13.26 -2.17
N TYR A 89 13.77 -14.06 -2.47
CA TYR A 89 14.51 -14.04 -3.74
C TYR A 89 14.08 -15.12 -4.72
N CYS A 90 13.14 -15.99 -4.32
CA CYS A 90 12.58 -16.99 -5.23
C CYS A 90 11.72 -16.31 -6.30
N VAL A 91 11.96 -16.69 -7.55
CA VAL A 91 11.19 -16.25 -8.72
C VAL A 91 10.50 -17.42 -9.43
N ASN A 92 10.37 -18.58 -8.77
CA ASN A 92 9.54 -19.65 -9.30
C ASN A 92 8.05 -19.25 -9.18
N THR A 93 7.36 -19.21 -10.30
CA THR A 93 5.96 -18.79 -10.40
C THR A 93 5.01 -19.72 -9.66
N ASP A 94 5.36 -20.99 -9.54
CA ASP A 94 4.56 -21.98 -8.80
C ASP A 94 4.59 -21.74 -7.28
N HIS A 95 5.62 -21.02 -6.81
CA HIS A 95 5.73 -20.59 -5.41
C HIS A 95 5.12 -19.21 -5.18
N MET A 96 4.59 -18.54 -6.19
CA MET A 96 3.97 -17.23 -6.06
C MET A 96 2.47 -17.34 -5.74
N TYR A 97 1.96 -16.37 -5.00
CA TYR A 97 0.54 -16.08 -4.92
C TYR A 97 0.32 -14.58 -4.81
N THR A 98 -0.87 -14.12 -5.18
CA THR A 98 -1.27 -12.72 -5.02
C THR A 98 -2.22 -12.55 -3.85
N GLU A 99 -2.06 -11.46 -3.13
CA GLU A 99 -3.00 -10.98 -2.13
C GLU A 99 -3.28 -9.50 -2.37
N PRO A 100 -4.40 -8.95 -1.87
CA PRO A 100 -4.64 -7.51 -1.87
C PRO A 100 -3.44 -6.76 -1.28
N ASN A 101 -3.00 -5.72 -1.97
CA ASN A 101 -1.90 -4.89 -1.51
C ASN A 101 -2.36 -4.08 -0.29
N ARG A 102 -2.02 -4.54 0.91
CA ARG A 102 -2.39 -3.87 2.17
C ARG A 102 -1.84 -2.45 2.26
N ARG A 103 -0.75 -2.11 1.55
CA ARG A 103 -0.28 -0.72 1.47
C ARG A 103 -1.24 0.16 0.69
N LEU A 104 -1.96 -0.37 -0.29
CA LEU A 104 -3.02 0.37 -0.97
C LEU A 104 -4.28 0.41 -0.12
N GLY A 105 -4.58 -0.60 0.70
CA GLY A 105 -5.63 -0.47 1.74
C GLY A 105 -5.29 0.61 2.77
N LEU A 106 -4.05 0.64 3.27
CA LEU A 106 -3.55 1.65 4.20
C LEU A 106 -3.34 3.03 3.55
N GLN A 107 -3.08 3.13 2.24
CA GLN A 107 -2.96 4.42 1.52
C GLN A 107 -4.29 4.91 0.94
N ALA A 108 -5.23 4.02 0.64
CA ALA A 108 -6.60 4.38 0.29
C ALA A 108 -7.37 4.87 1.53
N ASP A 109 -7.07 4.35 2.72
CA ASP A 109 -7.74 4.80 3.95
C ASP A 109 -7.02 5.95 4.67
N ASN A 110 -5.80 6.30 4.23
CA ASN A 110 -5.08 7.48 4.73
C ASN A 110 -5.28 8.73 3.87
N ARG A 111 -6.03 8.66 2.76
CA ARG A 111 -6.55 9.87 2.13
C ARG A 111 -7.92 10.09 2.73
N VAL A 112 -8.04 11.10 3.57
CA VAL A 112 -9.35 11.64 3.92
C VAL A 112 -9.98 12.08 2.60
N ASP A 113 -10.96 11.32 2.12
CA ASP A 113 -11.67 11.64 0.89
C ASP A 113 -12.17 13.08 0.96
N ARG A 114 -12.24 13.77 -0.19
CA ARG A 114 -12.86 15.11 -0.23
C ARG A 114 -14.26 15.01 0.36
N GLY A 115 -14.56 15.84 1.38
CA GLY A 115 -15.81 15.78 2.12
C GLY A 115 -15.75 14.99 3.43
N TYR A 116 -14.56 14.53 3.83
CA TYR A 116 -14.32 13.93 5.13
C TYR A 116 -13.37 14.79 5.97
N THR A 117 -13.37 14.57 7.27
CA THR A 117 -12.45 15.18 8.24
C THR A 117 -11.89 14.06 9.11
N GLU A 118 -10.57 13.98 9.22
CA GLU A 118 -9.90 13.06 10.14
C GLU A 118 -9.50 13.81 11.39
N THR A 119 -9.84 13.26 12.54
CA THR A 119 -9.35 13.70 13.83
C THR A 119 -8.59 12.57 14.52
N ARG A 120 -7.66 12.92 15.39
CA ARG A 120 -6.81 11.96 16.11
C ARG A 120 -6.75 12.26 17.59
N ILE A 121 -6.56 11.21 18.37
CA ILE A 121 -6.22 11.29 19.79
C ILE A 121 -5.13 10.25 20.08
N SER A 122 -4.00 10.69 20.64
CA SER A 122 -2.91 9.79 21.00
C SER A 122 -3.37 8.79 22.05
N ILE A 123 -2.74 7.62 22.12
CA ILE A 123 -3.08 6.62 23.13
C ILE A 123 -2.88 7.13 24.55
N GLU A 124 -1.85 7.97 24.77
CA GLU A 124 -1.58 8.62 26.06
C GLU A 124 -2.77 9.49 26.48
N ARG A 125 -3.18 10.42 25.60
CA ARG A 125 -4.31 11.31 25.85
C ARG A 125 -5.64 10.55 25.96
N TRP A 126 -5.80 9.45 25.23
CA TRP A 126 -6.96 8.56 25.35
C TRP A 126 -7.02 7.91 26.73
N ASN A 127 -5.90 7.41 27.24
CA ASN A 127 -5.82 6.77 28.54
C ASN A 127 -6.02 7.76 29.70
N ASP A 128 -5.73 9.05 29.48
CA ASP A 128 -6.02 10.12 30.44
C ASP A 128 -7.52 10.48 30.51
N LEU A 129 -8.35 9.99 29.57
CA LEU A 129 -9.78 10.20 29.61
C LEU A 129 -10.45 9.30 30.65
N THR A 130 -11.45 9.85 31.35
CA THR A 130 -12.31 9.05 32.21
C THR A 130 -13.07 8.00 31.40
N GLU A 131 -13.46 6.88 32.02
CA GLU A 131 -14.25 5.83 31.35
C GLU A 131 -15.54 6.37 30.72
N LEU A 132 -16.16 7.36 31.39
CA LEU A 132 -17.34 8.05 30.88
C LEU A 132 -17.02 8.80 29.58
N GLN A 133 -15.96 9.61 29.53
CA GLN A 133 -15.55 10.34 28.33
C GLN A 133 -15.18 9.41 27.17
N GLN A 134 -14.49 8.30 27.46
CA GLN A 134 -14.18 7.28 26.45
C GLN A 134 -15.47 6.68 25.86
N THR A 135 -16.46 6.41 26.71
CA THR A 135 -17.76 5.86 26.30
C THR A 135 -18.57 6.88 25.51
N GLU A 136 -18.63 8.12 25.96
CA GLU A 136 -19.32 9.21 25.26
C GLU A 136 -18.70 9.47 23.88
N LEU A 137 -17.37 9.48 23.77
CA LEU A 137 -16.69 9.66 22.49
C LEU A 137 -16.94 8.49 21.52
N LYS A 138 -16.96 7.25 22.01
CA LYS A 138 -17.34 6.06 21.22
C LYS A 138 -18.80 6.12 20.76
N ASN A 139 -19.71 6.53 21.66
CA ASN A 139 -21.12 6.67 21.35
C ASN A 139 -21.36 7.79 20.32
N LEU A 140 -20.67 8.92 20.47
CA LEU A 140 -20.73 10.03 19.53
C LEU A 140 -20.26 9.59 18.13
N ALA A 141 -19.09 8.95 18.04
CA ALA A 141 -18.55 8.43 16.80
C ALA A 141 -19.52 7.44 16.14
N THR A 142 -20.09 6.51 16.91
CA THR A 142 -21.06 5.52 16.43
C THR A 142 -22.35 6.17 15.93
N SER A 143 -22.91 7.12 16.69
CA SER A 143 -24.15 7.82 16.36
C SER A 143 -24.06 8.64 15.07
N LEU A 144 -22.86 9.10 14.73
CA LEU A 144 -22.56 9.89 13.54
C LEU A 144 -21.91 9.07 12.42
N GLN A 145 -21.89 7.75 12.56
CA GLN A 145 -21.32 6.81 11.58
C GLN A 145 -19.86 7.11 11.23
N ALA A 146 -19.09 7.61 12.21
CA ALA A 146 -17.67 7.85 12.05
C ALA A 146 -16.89 6.54 12.10
N ARG A 147 -15.84 6.43 11.29
CA ARG A 147 -14.95 5.26 11.28
C ARG A 147 -13.86 5.46 12.32
N VAL A 148 -13.72 4.52 13.25
CA VAL A 148 -12.66 4.53 14.27
C VAL A 148 -11.62 3.46 13.93
N HIS A 149 -10.36 3.86 13.86
CA HIS A 149 -9.23 2.97 13.58
C HIS A 149 -8.13 3.20 14.60
N PHE A 150 -7.46 2.13 15.03
CA PHE A 150 -6.27 2.22 15.87
C PHE A 150 -5.03 2.00 15.01
N ASP A 151 -4.16 3.00 14.98
CA ASP A 151 -2.90 2.95 14.25
C ASP A 151 -1.79 2.44 15.17
N HIS A 152 -1.37 1.19 14.93
CA HIS A 152 -0.33 0.53 15.72
C HIS A 152 1.07 1.10 15.50
N GLU A 153 1.33 1.74 14.35
CA GLU A 153 2.66 2.28 14.05
C GLU A 153 2.90 3.58 14.83
N PHE A 154 1.85 4.38 14.97
CA PHE A 154 1.95 5.71 15.59
C PHE A 154 1.21 5.83 16.92
N MET A 155 0.61 4.74 17.42
CA MET A 155 -0.03 4.64 18.72
C MET A 155 -1.11 5.73 18.97
N TYR A 156 -2.03 5.89 18.02
CA TYR A 156 -3.18 6.79 18.15
C TYR A 156 -4.48 6.13 17.69
N TYR A 157 -5.60 6.67 18.16
CA TYR A 157 -6.91 6.44 17.54
C TYR A 157 -7.18 7.52 16.50
N SER A 158 -7.45 7.11 15.26
CA SER A 158 -7.99 7.99 14.22
C SER A 158 -9.51 7.82 14.13
N ILE A 159 -10.19 8.95 13.98
CA ILE A 159 -11.63 9.00 13.76
C ILE A 159 -11.89 9.78 12.47
N THR A 160 -12.50 9.11 11.50
CA THR A 160 -12.83 9.69 10.20
C THR A 160 -14.32 9.98 10.13
N TRP A 161 -14.63 11.27 9.98
CA TRP A 161 -15.97 11.84 9.95
C TRP A 161 -16.29 12.30 8.52
N THR A 162 -17.56 12.35 8.12
CA THR A 162 -17.94 13.27 7.03
C THR A 162 -17.79 14.71 7.52
N THR A 163 -17.57 15.69 6.64
CA THR A 163 -17.47 17.11 7.05
C THR A 163 -18.71 17.57 7.82
N TYR A 164 -19.89 17.11 7.40
CA TYR A 164 -21.14 17.38 8.10
C TYR A 164 -21.22 16.70 9.47
N ALA A 165 -20.84 15.42 9.57
CA ALA A 165 -20.78 14.71 10.86
C ALA A 165 -19.81 15.37 11.83
N TRP A 166 -18.65 15.84 11.36
CA TRP A 166 -17.70 16.57 12.20
C TRP A 166 -18.27 17.87 12.72
N PHE A 167 -18.95 18.64 11.86
CA PHE A 167 -19.64 19.86 12.28
C PHE A 167 -20.69 19.55 13.37
N LEU A 168 -21.54 18.54 13.15
CA LEU A 168 -22.53 18.11 14.14
C LEU A 168 -21.90 17.65 15.46
N ALA A 169 -20.78 16.92 15.41
CA ALA A 169 -20.05 16.48 16.59
C ALA A 169 -19.59 17.68 17.43
N ARG A 170 -18.99 18.70 16.79
CA ARG A 170 -18.53 19.92 17.48
C ARG A 170 -19.68 20.73 18.08
N THR A 171 -20.83 20.76 17.42
CA THR A 171 -22.01 21.47 17.93
C THR A 171 -22.66 20.74 19.10
N LYS A 172 -22.76 19.41 19.04
CA LYS A 172 -23.40 18.60 20.09
C LYS A 172 -22.51 18.45 21.32
N GLU A 173 -21.22 18.16 21.12
CA GLU A 173 -20.30 17.77 22.19
C GLU A 173 -18.96 18.53 22.11
N PRO A 174 -18.96 19.87 22.24
CA PRO A 174 -17.77 20.69 22.02
C PRO A 174 -16.59 20.26 22.92
N ARG A 175 -16.87 19.98 24.19
CA ARG A 175 -15.85 19.56 25.18
C ARG A 175 -15.15 18.26 24.80
N LEU A 176 -15.88 17.29 24.24
CA LEU A 176 -15.28 16.03 23.79
C LEU A 176 -14.50 16.22 22.49
N THR A 177 -15.02 17.05 21.57
CA THR A 177 -14.34 17.30 20.30
C THR A 177 -13.05 18.10 20.42
N ASP A 178 -12.92 18.95 21.45
CA ASP A 178 -11.69 19.70 21.75
C ASP A 178 -10.54 18.78 22.25
N LEU A 179 -10.88 17.53 22.61
CA LEU A 179 -9.88 16.50 22.93
C LEU A 179 -9.21 15.92 21.68
N LEU A 180 -9.78 16.17 20.50
CA LEU A 180 -9.33 15.60 19.24
C LEU A 180 -8.48 16.62 18.46
N THR A 181 -7.40 16.16 17.87
CA THR A 181 -6.56 16.95 16.98
C THR A 181 -7.05 16.79 15.54
N VAL A 182 -7.50 17.86 14.91
CA VAL A 182 -7.87 17.85 13.48
C VAL A 182 -6.61 17.73 12.63
N VAL A 183 -6.60 16.78 11.70
CA VAL A 183 -5.47 16.57 10.80
C VAL A 183 -5.69 17.34 9.51
N TYR A 184 -5.02 18.48 9.36
CA TYR A 184 -5.00 19.24 8.11
C TYR A 184 -3.89 18.70 7.22
N ARG A 185 -4.23 18.06 6.10
CA ARG A 185 -3.24 17.74 5.06
C ARG A 185 -3.20 18.86 4.04
N LYS A 186 -2.00 19.40 3.77
CA LYS A 186 -1.79 20.32 2.65
C LYS A 186 -2.20 19.60 1.36
N ALA A 187 -3.02 20.24 0.54
CA ALA A 187 -3.23 19.80 -0.83
C ALA A 187 -1.90 19.98 -1.56
N GLU A 188 -1.26 18.86 -1.92
CA GLU A 188 -0.13 18.84 -2.85
C GLU A 188 -0.63 18.97 -4.30
#